data_AF-A0A257PRA5-F1
#
_entry.id   AF-A0A257PRA5-F1
#
_cell.length_a   1.000
_cell.length_b   1.000
_cell.length_c   1.000
_cell.angle_alpha   90.00
_cell.angle_beta   90.00
_cell.angle_gamma   90.00
#
_symmetry.space_group_name_H-M   'P 1'
#
loop_
_entity.id
_entity.type
_entity.pdbx_description
1 polymer ?
#
loop_
_entity_poly.entity_id
_entity_poly.type
_entity_poly.pdbx_seq_one_letter_code
_entity_poly.pdbx_strand_id
1 'polypeptide(L)'
;MDFQLIWNGNDIYWHFEGAPDWLPLSPAAQFPNFSQAFDQAAPAELRGCAPPFLTALPEPGVVQIWTGLMARTAPDWSLLIRPPANLPLPGGYCLYEGIVETDFWFGPLFTNLRLTQTNRPVRLRADFPLLQVQPLPKIAYADQTLGATAIIPDMSVMTDSDWSAYRDTIAAPSLDADRGFGAYAVAVRKRRRASCPFSGARATAAGLAAA
;
A
#
# COMPACT_ATOMS: atom_id res chain seq x y z
N MET A 1 -17.43 8.84 0.45
CA MET A 1 -18.58 8.57 1.34
C MET A 1 -18.07 7.88 2.58
N ASP A 2 -18.59 8.25 3.75
CA ASP A 2 -18.34 7.51 4.98
C ASP A 2 -19.17 6.23 5.00
N PHE A 3 -18.60 5.13 5.46
CA PHE A 3 -19.32 3.88 5.62
C PHE A 3 -18.82 3.12 6.84
N GLN A 4 -19.60 2.15 7.28
CA GLN A 4 -19.30 1.31 8.41
C GLN A 4 -19.40 -0.16 8.01
N LEU A 5 -18.61 -0.99 8.68
CA LEU A 5 -18.63 -2.44 8.54
C LEU A 5 -18.85 -3.07 9.94
N ILE A 6 -19.69 -4.10 10.01
CA ILE A 6 -19.81 -4.99 11.16
C ILE A 6 -19.56 -6.41 10.68
N TRP A 7 -18.76 -7.17 11.41
CA TRP A 7 -18.64 -8.61 11.23
C TRP A 7 -19.18 -9.31 12.47
N ASN A 8 -20.12 -10.25 12.33
CA ASN A 8 -20.72 -10.95 13.49
C ASN A 8 -19.96 -12.23 13.90
N GLY A 9 -18.86 -12.55 13.21
CA GLY A 9 -18.13 -13.82 13.33
C GLY A 9 -18.35 -14.76 12.14
N ASN A 10 -19.43 -14.56 11.38
CA ASN A 10 -19.78 -15.29 10.17
C ASN A 10 -19.96 -14.35 8.99
N ASP A 11 -20.94 -13.44 9.10
CA ASP A 11 -21.37 -12.53 8.04
C ASP A 11 -20.85 -11.11 8.25
N ILE A 12 -20.67 -10.41 7.13
CA ILE A 12 -20.29 -8.99 7.11
C ILE A 12 -21.50 -8.18 6.68
N TYR A 13 -21.75 -7.11 7.43
CA TYR A 13 -22.78 -6.12 7.14
C TYR A 13 -22.12 -4.77 6.94
N TRP A 14 -22.72 -3.93 6.11
CA TRP A 14 -22.26 -2.59 5.85
C TRP A 14 -23.39 -1.58 6.02
N HIS A 15 -23.03 -0.36 6.37
CA HIS A 15 -23.95 0.76 6.53
C HIS A 15 -23.31 2.02 5.97
N PHE A 16 -24.14 2.94 5.48
CA PHE A 16 -23.71 4.25 5.01
C PHE A 16 -24.79 5.28 5.29
N GLU A 17 -24.43 6.55 5.22
CA GLU A 17 -25.39 7.64 5.43
C GLU A 17 -26.54 7.56 4.42
N GLY A 18 -27.78 7.50 4.92
CA GLY A 18 -28.99 7.34 4.11
C GLY A 18 -29.47 5.89 3.94
N ALA A 19 -28.71 4.88 4.38
CA ALA A 19 -29.21 3.51 4.44
C ALA A 19 -30.19 3.34 5.60
N PRO A 20 -31.37 2.70 5.39
CA PRO A 20 -32.41 2.57 6.40
C PRO A 20 -31.99 1.65 7.57
N ASP A 21 -31.14 0.66 7.30
CA ASP A 21 -30.60 -0.29 8.27
C ASP A 21 -29.27 -0.88 7.75
N TRP A 22 -28.62 -1.72 8.55
CA TRP A 22 -27.47 -2.52 8.16
C TRP A 22 -27.82 -3.47 7.01
N LEU A 23 -27.02 -3.41 5.95
CA LEU A 23 -27.19 -4.22 4.76
C LEU A 23 -26.22 -5.39 4.77
N PRO A 24 -26.64 -6.62 4.43
CA PRO A 24 -25.70 -7.74 4.28
C PRO A 24 -24.75 -7.50 3.09
N LEU A 25 -23.47 -7.82 3.27
CA LEU A 25 -22.47 -7.82 2.21
C LEU A 25 -22.40 -9.22 1.58
N SER A 26 -23.34 -9.54 0.69
CA SER A 26 -23.52 -10.90 0.15
C SER A 26 -23.57 -10.95 -1.39
N PRO A 27 -22.45 -11.23 -2.08
CA PRO A 27 -21.07 -11.11 -1.59
C PRO A 27 -20.53 -9.68 -1.75
N ALA A 28 -21.20 -8.83 -2.52
CA ALA A 28 -20.68 -7.53 -2.90
C ALA A 28 -21.75 -6.45 -2.77
N ALA A 29 -21.28 -5.22 -2.56
CA ALA A 29 -22.10 -4.03 -2.55
C ALA A 29 -21.53 -3.03 -3.54
N GLN A 30 -22.44 -2.26 -4.14
CA GLN A 30 -22.07 -1.24 -5.10
C GLN A 30 -22.22 0.16 -4.53
N PHE A 31 -21.33 1.06 -4.97
CA PHE A 31 -21.51 2.48 -4.70
C PHE A 31 -22.84 2.94 -5.33
N PRO A 32 -23.71 3.65 -4.61
CA PRO A 32 -25.01 4.07 -5.13
C PRO A 32 -24.91 4.73 -6.51
N ASN A 33 -25.71 4.26 -7.47
CA ASN A 33 -25.78 4.72 -8.86
C ASN A 33 -24.52 4.51 -9.72
N PHE A 34 -23.42 3.97 -9.17
CA PHE A 34 -22.17 3.87 -9.93
C PHE A 34 -22.27 2.89 -11.10
N SER A 35 -22.90 1.72 -10.95
CA SER A 35 -23.04 0.78 -12.07
C SER A 35 -23.77 1.39 -13.26
N GLN A 36 -24.81 2.20 -13.01
CA GLN A 36 -25.53 2.88 -14.07
C GLN A 36 -24.65 3.92 -14.77
N ALA A 37 -23.91 4.72 -14.00
CA ALA A 37 -22.98 5.70 -14.56
C ALA A 37 -21.86 5.02 -15.37
N PHE A 38 -21.37 3.88 -14.89
CA PHE A 38 -20.39 3.06 -15.60
C PHE A 38 -20.95 2.57 -16.94
N ASP A 39 -22.13 1.96 -16.96
CA ASP A 39 -22.74 1.41 -18.18
C ASP A 39 -23.06 2.48 -19.24
N GLN A 40 -23.35 3.71 -18.81
CA GLN A 40 -23.56 4.85 -19.68
C GLN A 40 -22.26 5.30 -20.37
N ALA A 41 -21.13 5.20 -19.67
CA ALA A 41 -19.82 5.60 -20.19
C ALA A 41 -19.10 4.46 -20.94
N ALA A 42 -19.38 3.21 -20.57
CA ALA A 42 -18.68 2.04 -21.07
C ALA A 42 -19.13 1.66 -22.51
N PRO A 43 -18.20 1.12 -23.32
CA PRO A 43 -18.56 0.40 -24.56
C PRO A 43 -19.62 -0.68 -24.29
N ALA A 44 -20.45 -0.97 -25.29
CA ALA A 44 -21.59 -1.86 -25.13
C ALA A 44 -21.20 -3.26 -24.61
N GLU A 45 -20.06 -3.79 -25.05
CA GLU A 45 -19.52 -5.09 -24.60
C GLU A 45 -19.06 -5.12 -23.14
N LEU A 46 -18.86 -3.97 -22.50
CA LEU A 46 -18.39 -3.85 -21.12
C LEU A 46 -19.49 -3.43 -20.14
N ARG A 47 -20.72 -3.22 -20.62
CA ARG A 47 -21.85 -2.90 -19.73
C ARG A 47 -22.15 -4.07 -18.79
N GLY A 48 -22.46 -3.77 -17.54
CA GLY A 48 -22.63 -4.74 -16.47
C GLY A 48 -21.31 -5.16 -15.80
N CYS A 49 -20.15 -4.70 -16.29
CA CYS A 49 -18.84 -5.04 -15.75
C CYS A 49 -18.29 -4.00 -14.76
N ALA A 50 -19.17 -3.17 -14.17
CA ALA A 50 -18.75 -2.19 -13.17
C ALA A 50 -18.09 -2.92 -11.97
N PRO A 51 -16.89 -2.52 -11.53
CA PRO A 51 -16.25 -3.13 -10.37
C PRO A 51 -17.11 -2.91 -9.11
N PRO A 52 -17.20 -3.90 -8.22
CA PRO A 52 -17.89 -3.75 -6.95
C PRO A 52 -17.14 -2.76 -6.05
N PHE A 53 -17.87 -1.99 -5.25
CA PHE A 53 -17.28 -1.11 -4.26
C PHE A 53 -16.72 -1.89 -3.06
N LEU A 54 -17.54 -2.79 -2.51
CA LEU A 54 -17.16 -3.66 -1.40
C LEU A 54 -17.41 -5.11 -1.80
N THR A 55 -16.52 -6.02 -1.41
CA THR A 55 -16.70 -7.46 -1.59
C THR A 55 -16.26 -8.19 -0.32
N ALA A 56 -17.15 -9.00 0.27
CA ALA A 56 -16.77 -9.96 1.29
C ALA A 56 -15.98 -11.10 0.62
N LEU A 57 -14.76 -11.35 1.08
CA LEU A 57 -13.91 -12.42 0.58
C LEU A 57 -14.17 -13.73 1.35
N PRO A 58 -13.76 -14.89 0.81
CA PRO A 58 -13.97 -16.19 1.47
C PRO A 58 -13.32 -16.30 2.86
N GLU A 59 -12.24 -15.56 3.09
CA GLU A 59 -11.58 -15.52 4.40
C GLU A 59 -12.43 -14.77 5.44
N PRO A 60 -12.64 -15.33 6.65
CA PRO A 60 -13.49 -14.72 7.67
C PRO A 60 -13.10 -13.28 8.03
N GLY A 61 -14.07 -12.38 7.93
CA GLY A 61 -13.93 -10.97 8.26
C GLY A 61 -13.10 -10.17 7.25
N VAL A 62 -12.79 -10.72 6.07
CA VAL A 62 -12.01 -10.02 5.05
C VAL A 62 -12.93 -9.32 4.06
N VAL A 63 -12.64 -8.05 3.81
CA VAL A 63 -13.36 -7.19 2.86
C VAL A 63 -12.36 -6.62 1.86
N GLN A 64 -12.65 -6.78 0.58
CA GLN A 64 -12.01 -6.04 -0.49
C GLN A 64 -12.76 -4.72 -0.72
N ILE A 65 -12.01 -3.62 -0.84
CA ILE A 65 -12.53 -2.27 -1.06
C ILE A 65 -11.92 -1.73 -2.34
N TRP A 66 -12.77 -1.28 -3.26
CA TRP A 66 -12.32 -0.50 -4.40
C TRP A 66 -12.08 0.96 -3.99
N THR A 67 -10.93 1.51 -4.38
CA THR A 67 -10.59 2.91 -4.12
C THR A 67 -11.34 3.92 -5.01
N GLY A 68 -12.08 3.44 -6.02
CA GLY A 68 -12.65 4.28 -7.08
C GLY A 68 -11.64 4.67 -8.16
N LEU A 69 -10.39 4.20 -8.07
CA LEU A 69 -9.33 4.48 -9.03
C LEU A 69 -9.04 3.28 -9.92
N MET A 70 -8.58 3.55 -11.14
CA MET A 70 -7.83 2.61 -11.97
C MET A 70 -6.40 3.12 -12.08
N ALA A 71 -5.42 2.22 -12.11
CA ALA A 71 -4.01 2.60 -12.07
C ALA A 71 -3.21 2.01 -13.23
N ARG A 72 -2.27 2.81 -13.73
CA ARG A 72 -1.22 2.41 -14.68
C ARG A 72 0.08 3.11 -14.30
N THR A 73 1.20 2.43 -14.44
CA THR A 73 2.54 3.01 -14.24
C THR A 73 3.38 2.93 -15.51
N ALA A 74 4.56 3.56 -15.49
CA ALA A 74 5.54 3.43 -16.55
C ALA A 74 6.12 1.99 -16.60
N PRO A 75 6.67 1.54 -17.75
CA PRO A 75 7.34 0.24 -17.84
C PRO A 75 8.35 0.02 -16.70
N ASP A 76 8.39 -1.19 -16.16
CA ASP A 76 9.28 -1.59 -15.04
C ASP A 76 8.95 -0.96 -13.68
N TRP A 77 7.75 -0.39 -13.53
CA TRP A 77 7.23 0.06 -12.25
C TRP A 77 5.97 -0.71 -11.86
N SER A 78 5.84 -0.92 -10.57
CA SER A 78 4.67 -1.48 -9.91
C SER A 78 4.16 -0.50 -8.86
N LEU A 79 2.99 -0.77 -8.29
CA LEU A 79 2.49 -0.02 -7.14
C LEU A 79 2.50 -0.90 -5.90
N LEU A 80 3.17 -0.43 -4.85
CA LEU A 80 2.99 -0.92 -3.49
C LEU A 80 1.80 -0.19 -2.86
N ILE A 81 0.77 -0.97 -2.50
CA ILE A 81 -0.41 -0.52 -1.78
C ILE A 81 -0.24 -0.94 -0.33
N ARG A 82 -0.38 0.00 0.59
CA ARG A 82 -0.13 -0.25 2.02
C ARG A 82 -0.89 0.72 2.95
N PRO A 83 -0.99 0.44 4.26
CA PRO A 83 -1.35 1.46 5.24
C PRO A 83 -0.47 2.72 5.12
N PRO A 84 -1.01 3.92 5.39
CA PRO A 84 -0.19 5.13 5.44
C PRO A 84 0.92 5.02 6.49
N ALA A 85 2.17 5.21 6.05
CA ALA A 85 3.32 5.16 6.94
C ALA A 85 3.24 6.26 8.02
N ASN A 86 3.53 5.89 9.27
CA ASN A 86 3.51 6.77 10.45
C ASN A 86 2.13 7.38 10.77
N LEU A 87 1.04 6.81 10.26
CA LEU A 87 -0.31 7.19 10.65
C LEU A 87 -0.93 6.14 11.55
N PRO A 88 -1.27 6.46 12.81
CA PRO A 88 -2.05 5.57 13.65
C PRO A 88 -3.40 5.28 13.01
N LEU A 89 -3.68 4.01 12.71
CA LEU A 89 -4.98 3.60 12.20
C LEU A 89 -6.02 3.57 13.33
N PRO A 90 -7.31 3.88 13.07
CA PRO A 90 -8.36 3.96 14.10
C PRO A 90 -8.67 2.66 14.86
N GLY A 91 -8.04 1.53 14.48
CA GLY A 91 -8.29 0.20 15.04
C GLY A 91 -9.56 -0.47 14.49
N GLY A 92 -9.78 -1.73 14.87
CA GLY A 92 -10.92 -2.54 14.40
C GLY A 92 -10.71 -3.24 13.06
N TYR A 93 -9.64 -2.90 12.35
CA TYR A 93 -9.22 -3.58 11.14
C TYR A 93 -7.70 -3.55 10.96
N CYS A 94 -7.18 -4.49 10.17
CA CYS A 94 -5.84 -4.48 9.62
C CYS A 94 -5.94 -4.42 8.11
N LEU A 95 -5.18 -3.53 7.47
CA LEU A 95 -5.05 -3.51 6.01
C LEU A 95 -3.96 -4.47 5.57
N TYR A 96 -4.17 -5.12 4.44
CA TYR A 96 -3.12 -5.89 3.80
C TYR A 96 -2.27 -4.99 2.91
N GLU A 97 -0.99 -5.37 2.77
CA GLU A 97 -0.12 -4.78 1.77
C GLU A 97 -0.13 -5.64 0.50
N GLY A 98 0.10 -5.01 -0.66
CA GLY A 98 0.14 -5.73 -1.93
C GLY A 98 0.95 -4.96 -2.96
N ILE A 99 1.63 -5.72 -3.83
CA ILE A 99 2.30 -5.18 -5.02
C ILE A 99 1.41 -5.51 -6.23
N VAL A 100 1.11 -4.50 -7.04
CA VAL A 100 0.35 -4.66 -8.29
C VAL A 100 1.22 -4.21 -9.47
N GLU A 101 1.44 -5.11 -10.43
CA GLU A 101 2.23 -4.87 -11.64
C GLU A 101 1.46 -4.03 -12.67
N THR A 102 1.29 -2.75 -12.33
CA THR A 102 0.44 -1.82 -13.09
C THR A 102 1.06 -1.29 -14.39
N ASP A 103 2.26 -1.72 -14.74
CA ASP A 103 2.86 -1.48 -16.05
C ASP A 103 2.29 -2.43 -17.11
N PHE A 104 1.98 -3.67 -16.73
CA PHE A 104 1.35 -4.69 -17.58
C PHE A 104 -0.15 -4.82 -17.31
N TRP A 105 -0.56 -4.86 -16.05
CA TRP A 105 -1.95 -5.01 -15.64
C TRP A 105 -2.65 -3.65 -15.53
N PHE A 106 -3.88 -3.56 -16.05
CA PHE A 106 -4.73 -2.37 -15.90
C PHE A 106 -6.07 -2.76 -15.33
N GLY A 107 -6.47 -2.09 -14.24
CA GLY A 107 -7.73 -2.35 -13.61
C GLY A 107 -7.99 -1.54 -12.34
N PRO A 108 -9.11 -1.82 -11.67
CA PRO A 108 -9.50 -1.19 -10.41
C PRO A 108 -8.47 -1.42 -9.31
N LEU A 109 -8.02 -0.33 -8.67
CA LEU A 109 -7.09 -0.41 -7.56
C LEU A 109 -7.83 -0.79 -6.28
N PHE A 110 -7.69 -2.04 -5.87
CA PHE A 110 -8.30 -2.60 -4.67
C PHE A 110 -7.33 -2.67 -3.50
N THR A 111 -7.88 -2.65 -2.28
CA THR A 111 -7.19 -3.09 -1.06
C THR A 111 -8.03 -4.12 -0.34
N ASN A 112 -7.38 -5.03 0.36
CA ASN A 112 -8.05 -5.92 1.30
C ASN A 112 -7.84 -5.42 2.72
N LEU A 113 -8.87 -5.51 3.55
CA LEU A 113 -8.77 -5.35 4.99
C LEU A 113 -9.37 -6.55 5.70
N ARG A 114 -8.88 -6.83 6.90
CA ARG A 114 -9.45 -7.82 7.81
C ARG A 114 -10.01 -7.12 9.04
N LEU A 115 -11.29 -7.32 9.30
CA LEU A 115 -11.93 -6.89 10.54
C LEU A 115 -11.37 -7.71 11.71
N THR A 116 -10.97 -7.04 12.78
CA THR A 116 -10.28 -7.69 13.92
C THR A 116 -11.19 -7.87 15.13
N GLN A 117 -12.43 -7.40 15.06
CA GLN A 117 -13.40 -7.42 16.15
C GLN A 117 -14.76 -7.84 15.62
N THR A 118 -15.45 -8.70 16.36
CA THR A 118 -16.82 -9.08 16.05
C THR A 118 -17.83 -8.17 16.74
N ASN A 119 -19.02 -8.03 16.15
CA ASN A 119 -20.17 -7.30 16.69
C ASN A 119 -19.87 -5.83 17.06
N ARG A 120 -18.86 -5.23 16.43
CA ARG A 120 -18.48 -3.84 16.64
C ARG A 120 -18.38 -3.10 15.32
N PRO A 121 -19.10 -1.97 15.16
CA PRO A 121 -18.96 -1.13 13.98
C PRO A 121 -17.53 -0.59 13.82
N VAL A 122 -16.99 -0.77 12.62
CA VAL A 122 -15.74 -0.17 12.17
C VAL A 122 -16.08 0.91 11.14
N ARG A 123 -15.79 2.17 11.44
CA ARG A 123 -16.08 3.30 10.55
C ARG A 123 -14.89 3.62 9.65
N LEU A 124 -15.13 3.64 8.35
CA LEU A 124 -14.22 4.18 7.34
C LEU A 124 -14.72 5.55 6.90
N ARG A 125 -13.88 6.57 7.06
CA ARG A 125 -14.23 7.95 6.71
C ARG A 125 -13.59 8.34 5.38
N ALA A 126 -14.32 9.08 4.57
CA ALA A 126 -13.83 9.60 3.30
C ALA A 126 -12.73 10.66 3.48
N ASP A 127 -12.73 11.35 4.63
CA ASP A 127 -11.78 12.42 4.98
C ASP A 127 -10.49 11.91 5.64
N PHE A 128 -10.36 10.60 5.84
CA PHE A 128 -9.21 9.99 6.51
C PHE A 128 -8.50 9.02 5.54
N PRO A 129 -7.17 9.14 5.36
CA PRO A 129 -6.46 8.33 4.39
C PRO A 129 -6.50 6.85 4.78
N LEU A 130 -7.08 6.04 3.92
CA LEU A 130 -7.13 4.59 4.10
C LEU A 130 -5.82 3.92 3.65
N LEU A 131 -5.23 4.40 2.56
CA LEU A 131 -4.08 3.76 1.92
C LEU A 131 -3.02 4.78 1.53
N GLN A 132 -1.80 4.29 1.44
CA GLN A 132 -0.69 4.93 0.75
C GLN A 132 -0.28 4.05 -0.43
N VAL A 133 -0.16 4.68 -1.59
CA VAL A 133 0.23 4.04 -2.84
C VAL A 133 1.60 4.58 -3.23
N GLN A 134 2.58 3.69 -3.42
CA GLN A 134 3.97 4.04 -3.68
C GLN A 134 4.46 3.36 -4.96
N PRO A 135 5.07 4.08 -5.91
CA PRO A 135 5.79 3.46 -7.01
C PRO A 135 6.93 2.58 -6.48
N LEU A 136 6.98 1.34 -6.95
CA LEU A 136 7.97 0.34 -6.60
C LEU A 136 8.64 -0.13 -7.90
N PRO A 137 9.94 0.14 -8.12
CA PRO A 137 10.60 -0.34 -9.33
C PRO A 137 10.71 -1.87 -9.29
N LYS A 138 10.46 -2.55 -10.42
CA LYS A 138 10.45 -4.03 -10.48
C LYS A 138 11.74 -4.67 -10.01
N ILE A 139 12.87 -4.01 -10.25
CA ILE A 139 14.17 -4.46 -9.76
C ILE A 139 14.21 -4.66 -8.24
N ALA A 140 13.37 -3.96 -7.46
CA ALA A 140 13.34 -4.10 -6.00
C ALA A 140 12.80 -5.46 -5.53
N TYR A 141 12.00 -6.14 -6.34
CA TYR A 141 11.40 -7.45 -6.01
C TYR A 141 11.65 -8.53 -7.07
N ALA A 142 12.51 -8.25 -8.07
CA ALA A 142 12.93 -9.25 -9.04
C ALA A 142 13.74 -10.38 -8.39
N ASP A 143 13.63 -11.59 -8.93
CA ASP A 143 14.32 -12.79 -8.42
C ASP A 143 15.82 -12.58 -8.22
N GLN A 144 16.47 -11.84 -9.12
CA GLN A 144 17.90 -11.52 -9.00
C GLN A 144 18.22 -10.73 -7.73
N THR A 145 17.39 -9.74 -7.39
CA THR A 145 17.55 -8.91 -6.19
C THR A 145 17.20 -9.68 -4.93
N LEU A 146 16.08 -10.41 -4.94
CA LEU A 146 15.67 -11.21 -3.79
C LEU A 146 16.66 -12.35 -3.50
N GLY A 147 17.17 -13.00 -4.54
CA GLY A 147 18.18 -14.07 -4.45
C GLY A 147 19.57 -13.59 -4.06
N ALA A 148 19.87 -12.30 -4.16
CA ALA A 148 21.13 -11.73 -3.68
C ALA A 148 21.17 -11.54 -2.14
N THR A 149 20.06 -11.83 -1.44
CA THR A 149 19.98 -11.74 0.01
C THR A 149 20.82 -12.83 0.66
N ALA A 150 21.80 -12.44 1.49
CA ALA A 150 22.57 -13.37 2.32
C ALA A 150 22.06 -13.34 3.76
N ILE A 151 21.82 -14.51 4.34
CA ILE A 151 21.58 -14.67 5.79
C ILE A 151 22.90 -15.08 6.42
N ILE A 152 23.36 -14.28 7.39
CA ILE A 152 24.56 -14.56 8.15
C ILE A 152 24.17 -15.41 9.39
N PRO A 153 24.69 -16.64 9.54
CA PRO A 153 24.18 -17.59 10.53
C PRO A 153 24.67 -17.32 11.95
N ASP A 154 25.79 -16.60 12.11
CA ASP A 154 26.37 -16.32 13.42
C ASP A 154 27.16 -15.00 13.40
N MET A 155 27.32 -14.37 14.57
CA MET A 155 28.06 -13.11 14.70
C MET A 155 29.57 -13.27 14.47
N SER A 156 30.13 -14.48 14.61
CA SER A 156 31.57 -14.73 14.41
C SER A 156 32.04 -14.49 12.98
N VAL A 157 31.14 -14.49 12.00
CA VAL A 157 31.47 -14.19 10.61
C VAL A 157 31.22 -12.72 10.24
N MET A 158 30.80 -11.87 11.19
CA MET A 158 30.74 -10.43 10.99
C MET A 158 32.16 -9.89 10.77
N THR A 159 32.32 -9.09 9.73
CA THR A 159 33.59 -8.48 9.38
C THR A 159 33.89 -7.28 10.29
N ASP A 160 35.15 -6.85 10.34
CA ASP A 160 35.52 -5.61 11.03
C ASP A 160 34.76 -4.39 10.49
N SER A 161 34.40 -4.40 9.20
CA SER A 161 33.57 -3.38 8.58
C SER A 161 32.16 -3.36 9.16
N ASP A 162 31.56 -4.53 9.42
CA ASP A 162 30.22 -4.63 10.00
C ASP A 162 30.22 -4.11 11.45
N TRP A 163 31.24 -4.47 12.23
CA TRP A 163 31.39 -3.98 13.60
C TRP A 163 31.65 -2.47 13.67
N SER A 164 32.44 -1.95 12.73
CA SER A 164 32.68 -0.51 12.60
C SER A 164 31.39 0.23 12.23
N ALA A 165 30.64 -0.29 11.25
CA ALA A 165 29.34 0.28 10.87
C ALA A 165 28.33 0.25 12.03
N TYR A 166 28.27 -0.83 12.80
CA TYR A 166 27.41 -0.93 13.98
C TYR A 166 27.80 0.09 15.05
N ARG A 167 29.11 0.24 15.32
CA ARG A 167 29.61 1.26 16.24
C ARG A 167 29.16 2.66 15.82
N ASP A 168 29.35 3.00 14.55
CA ASP A 168 29.10 4.35 14.03
C ASP A 168 27.60 4.67 13.94
N THR A 169 26.76 3.68 13.62
CA THR A 169 25.33 3.91 13.36
C THR A 169 24.44 3.69 14.57
N ILE A 170 24.84 2.81 15.50
CA ILE A 170 24.05 2.42 16.67
C ILE A 170 24.77 2.78 17.97
N ALA A 171 25.97 2.26 18.22
CA ALA A 171 26.58 2.32 19.55
C ALA A 171 27.00 3.74 19.97
N ALA A 172 27.83 4.41 19.16
CA ALA A 172 28.29 5.77 19.45
C ALA A 172 27.12 6.77 19.54
N PRO A 173 26.12 6.76 18.62
CA PRO A 173 24.95 7.64 18.74
C PRO A 173 24.02 7.32 19.92
N SER A 174 24.12 6.13 20.54
CA SER A 174 23.31 5.78 21.73
C SER A 174 23.99 6.16 23.03
N LEU A 175 25.32 6.30 23.02
CA LEU A 175 26.13 6.72 24.17
C LEU A 175 26.32 8.23 24.24
N ASP A 176 26.00 8.96 23.16
CA ASP A 176 26.05 10.41 23.10
C ASP A 176 24.83 11.05 23.80
N ALA A 177 25.07 11.58 25.00
CA ALA A 177 24.06 12.24 25.82
C ALA A 177 23.53 13.55 25.20
N ASP A 178 24.30 14.18 24.31
CA ASP A 178 23.97 15.47 23.69
C ASP A 178 23.39 15.31 22.27
N ARG A 179 23.01 14.07 21.90
CA ARG A 179 22.51 13.79 20.56
C ARG A 179 21.22 14.57 20.25
N GLY A 180 21.32 15.47 19.27
CA GLY A 180 20.16 16.19 18.75
C GLY A 180 19.10 15.28 18.12
N PHE A 181 17.83 15.53 18.43
CA PHE A 181 16.70 14.86 17.79
C PHE A 181 16.77 14.96 16.26
N GLY A 182 16.60 13.83 15.58
CA GLY A 182 16.60 13.79 14.11
C GLY A 182 17.99 13.91 13.46
N ALA A 183 19.09 13.75 14.21
CA ALA A 183 20.46 13.75 13.66
C ALA A 183 20.64 12.82 12.45
N TYR A 184 19.99 11.65 12.45
CA TYR A 184 19.97 10.73 11.31
C TYR A 184 19.36 11.38 10.06
N ALA A 185 18.20 12.03 10.19
CA ALA A 185 17.54 12.71 9.08
C ALA A 185 18.41 13.85 8.50
N VAL A 186 19.14 14.57 9.35
CA VAL A 186 20.11 15.60 8.93
C VAL A 186 21.28 14.97 8.16
N ALA A 187 21.86 13.89 8.67
CA ALA A 187 22.96 13.19 8.01
C ALA A 187 22.56 12.65 6.63
N VAL A 188 21.38 12.03 6.52
CA VAL A 188 20.84 11.55 5.23
C VAL A 188 20.64 12.71 4.25
N ARG A 189 20.09 13.85 4.69
CA ARG A 189 19.92 15.04 3.82
C ARG A 189 21.26 15.58 3.33
N LYS A 190 22.30 15.62 4.18
CA LYS A 190 23.65 16.01 3.78
C LYS A 190 24.24 15.05 2.73
N ARG A 191 24.11 13.73 2.95
CA ARG A 191 24.56 12.70 1.98
C ARG A 191 23.88 12.84 0.62
N ARG A 192 22.56 13.07 0.60
CA ARG A 192 21.79 13.28 -0.64
C ARG A 192 22.18 14.56 -1.40
N ARG A 193 22.63 15.61 -0.71
CA ARG A 193 23.19 16.81 -1.37
C ARG A 193 24.56 16.56 -1.98
N ALA A 194 25.34 15.64 -1.40
CA ALA A 194 26.67 15.29 -1.88
C ALA A 194 26.66 14.34 -3.09
N SER A 195 25.58 13.58 -3.30
CA SER A 195 25.42 12.71 -4.48
C SER A 195 23.95 12.62 -4.88
N CYS A 196 23.64 12.92 -6.15
CA CYS A 196 22.33 12.68 -6.71
C CYS A 196 22.20 11.19 -7.06
N PRO A 197 21.32 10.42 -6.40
CA PRO A 197 21.17 8.99 -6.65
C PRO A 197 20.60 8.67 -8.04
N PHE A 198 20.07 9.67 -8.76
CA PHE A 198 19.59 9.55 -10.15
C PHE A 198 20.55 10.15 -11.18
N SER A 199 21.76 10.58 -10.79
CA SER A 199 22.75 11.10 -11.75
C SER A 199 23.12 10.08 -12.83
N GLY A 200 23.10 8.77 -12.52
CA GLY A 200 23.26 7.69 -13.50
C GLY A 200 22.01 7.39 -14.33
N ALA A 201 20.80 7.70 -13.84
CA ALA A 201 19.55 7.41 -14.54
C ALA A 201 19.19 8.46 -15.62
N ARG A 202 19.78 9.66 -15.56
CA ARG A 202 19.63 10.68 -16.62
C ARG A 202 20.33 10.30 -17.94
N ALA A 203 21.34 9.42 -17.88
CA ALA A 203 22.06 8.97 -19.07
C ALA A 203 21.22 8.02 -19.96
N THR A 204 20.30 7.25 -19.39
CA THR A 204 19.42 6.33 -20.14
C THR A 204 18.18 7.01 -20.72
N ALA A 205 17.65 8.06 -20.09
CA ALA A 205 16.50 8.79 -20.60
C ALA A 205 16.82 9.71 -21.80
N ALA A 206 18.06 10.23 -21.90
CA ALA A 206 18.48 11.08 -23.02
C ALA A 206 18.70 10.30 -24.34
N GLY A 207 18.87 8.97 -24.27
CA GLY A 207 19.01 8.10 -25.46
C GLY A 207 17.69 7.69 -26.12
N LEU A 208 16.55 7.90 -25.46
CA LEU A 208 15.21 7.56 -25.96
C LEU A 208 14.48 8.73 -26.63
N ALA A 209 15.05 9.94 -26.61
CA ALA A 209 14.51 11.12 -27.30
C ALA A 209 15.19 11.41 -28.66
N ALA A 210 16.06 10.52 -29.13
CA ALA A 210 16.83 10.68 -30.36
C ALA A 210 16.80 9.45 -31.29
N ALA A 211 15.74 8.64 -31.23
CA ALA A 211 15.46 7.56 -32.19
C ALA A 211 14.01 7.63 -32.66
#